data_AF-A0A9D4PPA3-F1
#
_entry.id   AF-A0A9D4PPA3-F1
#
_cell.length_a   1.000
_cell.length_b   1.000
_cell.length_c   1.000
_cell.angle_alpha   90.00
_cell.angle_beta   90.00
_cell.angle_gamma   90.00
#
_symmetry.space_group_name_H-M   'P 1'
#
loop_
_entity.id
_entity.type
_entity.pdbx_description
1 polymer ?
#
loop_
_entity_poly.entity_id
_entity_poly.type
_entity_poly.pdbx_seq_one_letter_code
_entity_poly.pdbx_strand_id
1 'polypeptide(L)'
;MSASSSASPKQLHGVPDNLLYVFVISRHGQRTPIARCQNLPKKEPVDYGQLTAKGREQTFKLGQYLRDRYDAFLRGSDSPGHSMWEDLLWADQTVFAQILVGYERPFAAYILGHVLDALAEKFEERVKGPDRMHVFSMSDTSLFSVLKLLNESHDVRPCFCASILIEVYKDGNVNRVRVLYRAEDEPCLVPTNKVENPCELSEFLEFLRGILNTP
;
A
#
# COMPACT_ATOMS: atom_id res chain seq x y z
N MET A 1 35.49 28.29 12.81
CA MET A 1 35.10 27.67 11.53
C MET A 1 34.79 26.21 11.81
N SER A 2 33.54 25.92 12.15
CA SER A 2 33.04 24.59 12.46
C SER A 2 32.36 24.03 11.22
N ALA A 3 32.93 22.98 10.65
CA ALA A 3 32.34 22.24 9.54
C ALA A 3 31.14 21.45 10.07
N SER A 4 29.92 21.79 9.64
CA SER A 4 28.78 20.88 9.74
C SER A 4 28.92 19.85 8.62
N SER A 5 29.15 18.60 9.00
CA SER A 5 29.04 17.47 8.09
C SER A 5 27.57 17.28 7.72
N SER A 6 27.18 17.74 6.53
CA SER A 6 25.92 17.36 5.91
C SER A 6 25.98 15.87 5.58
N ALA A 7 25.40 15.05 6.45
CA ALA A 7 25.08 13.68 6.08
C ALA A 7 24.06 13.75 4.93
N SER A 8 24.46 13.27 3.76
CA SER A 8 23.56 13.03 2.64
C SER A 8 22.42 12.09 3.06
N PRO A 9 21.20 12.23 2.53
CA PRO A 9 20.10 11.34 2.88
C PRO A 9 20.48 9.92 2.47
N LYS A 10 20.60 9.01 3.44
CA LYS A 10 20.88 7.59 3.17
C LYS A 10 19.76 7.05 2.29
N GLN A 11 20.09 6.75 1.04
CA GLN A 11 19.26 6.01 0.11
C GLN A 11 18.77 4.70 0.77
N LEU A 12 17.46 4.60 0.98
CA LEU A 12 16.82 3.59 1.83
C LEU A 12 16.29 2.38 1.04
N HIS A 13 17.06 1.90 0.05
CA HIS A 13 16.55 0.97 -0.99
C HIS A 13 16.32 -0.48 -0.51
N GLY A 14 16.96 -0.91 0.58
CA GLY A 14 16.82 -2.28 1.13
C GLY A 14 15.68 -2.45 2.14
N VAL A 15 15.23 -3.69 2.36
CA VAL A 15 14.30 -4.05 3.46
C VAL A 15 15.01 -3.85 4.81
N PRO A 16 14.34 -3.33 5.86
CA PRO A 16 14.98 -3.14 7.16
C PRO A 16 15.19 -4.48 7.86
N ASP A 17 16.33 -4.67 8.53
CA ASP A 17 16.71 -5.94 9.17
C ASP A 17 15.69 -6.43 10.22
N ASN A 18 15.09 -5.50 10.98
CA ASN A 18 14.14 -5.81 12.05
C ASN A 18 12.69 -5.48 11.65
N LEU A 19 12.27 -5.98 10.49
CA LEU A 19 10.90 -5.81 10.03
C LEU A 19 9.91 -6.51 10.97
N LEU A 20 8.89 -5.78 11.39
CA LEU A 20 7.85 -6.22 12.33
C LEU A 20 6.52 -6.47 11.63
N TYR A 21 6.19 -5.62 10.65
CA TYR A 21 4.90 -5.63 9.99
C TYR A 21 4.96 -5.04 8.58
N VAL A 22 4.11 -5.54 7.68
CA VAL A 22 4.00 -5.04 6.31
C VAL A 22 2.55 -4.92 5.88
N PHE A 23 2.19 -3.80 5.25
CA PHE A 23 1.00 -3.72 4.41
C PHE A 23 1.41 -3.53 2.97
N VAL A 24 0.74 -4.25 2.06
CA VAL A 24 0.91 -4.11 0.61
C VAL A 24 -0.43 -3.77 0.01
N ILE A 25 -0.56 -2.56 -0.54
CA ILE A 25 -1.79 -2.10 -1.20
C ILE A 25 -1.47 -1.98 -2.69
N SER A 26 -1.99 -2.90 -3.50
CA SER A 26 -1.60 -3.01 -4.91
C SER A 26 -2.76 -2.82 -5.86
N ARG A 27 -2.55 -2.08 -6.95
CA ARG A 27 -3.48 -2.06 -8.07
C ARG A 27 -3.48 -3.42 -8.76
N HIS A 28 -4.65 -3.89 -9.17
CA HIS A 28 -4.76 -5.07 -10.03
C HIS A 28 -3.91 -4.96 -11.32
N GLY A 29 -3.58 -6.09 -11.92
CA GLY A 29 -2.96 -6.16 -13.25
C GLY A 29 -3.91 -5.72 -14.37
N GLN A 30 -3.41 -5.72 -15.60
CA GLN A 30 -4.19 -5.29 -16.78
C GLN A 30 -5.50 -6.07 -16.96
N ARG A 31 -6.62 -5.35 -17.01
CA ARG A 31 -7.95 -5.88 -17.32
C ARG A 31 -8.43 -5.42 -18.70
N THR A 32 -9.40 -6.11 -19.26
CA THR A 32 -10.19 -5.60 -20.40
C THR A 32 -11.01 -4.37 -19.98
N PRO A 33 -11.55 -3.57 -20.93
CA PRO A 33 -12.51 -2.53 -20.59
C PRO A 33 -13.63 -3.06 -19.68
N ILE A 34 -14.12 -2.23 -18.76
CA ILE A 34 -15.17 -2.65 -17.80
C ILE A 34 -16.50 -2.88 -18.53
N ALA A 35 -16.77 -2.07 -19.54
CA ALA A 35 -17.97 -2.17 -20.37
C ALA A 35 -17.63 -2.05 -21.86
N ARG A 36 -18.58 -2.46 -22.71
CA ARG A 36 -18.47 -2.34 -24.16
C ARG A 36 -18.45 -0.87 -24.56
N CYS A 37 -17.46 -0.49 -25.36
CA CYS A 37 -17.36 0.83 -25.97
C CYS A 37 -17.36 0.67 -27.50
N GLN A 38 -18.18 1.46 -28.20
CA GLN A 38 -18.27 1.39 -29.67
C GLN A 38 -16.94 1.71 -30.35
N ASN A 39 -16.17 2.65 -29.79
CA ASN A 39 -14.91 3.12 -30.39
C ASN A 39 -13.67 2.32 -29.96
N LEU A 40 -13.80 1.44 -28.96
CA LEU A 40 -12.71 0.63 -28.43
C LEU A 40 -13.12 -0.85 -28.40
N PRO A 41 -13.04 -1.56 -29.55
CA PRO A 41 -13.36 -2.97 -29.61
C PRO A 41 -12.40 -3.78 -28.73
N LYS A 42 -12.95 -4.74 -27.99
CA LYS A 42 -12.18 -5.65 -27.14
C LYS A 42 -11.37 -6.61 -28.03
N LYS A 43 -10.05 -6.64 -27.85
CA LYS A 43 -9.14 -7.55 -28.58
C LYS A 43 -8.81 -8.83 -27.80
N GLU A 44 -9.02 -8.81 -26.50
CA GLU A 44 -8.71 -9.92 -25.61
C GLU A 44 -9.83 -10.98 -25.61
N PRO A 45 -9.50 -12.27 -25.48
CA PRO A 45 -10.48 -13.35 -25.49
C PRO A 45 -11.31 -13.43 -24.21
N VAL A 46 -10.79 -12.91 -23.09
CA VAL A 46 -11.49 -12.88 -21.79
C VAL A 46 -12.63 -11.86 -21.81
N ASP A 47 -13.65 -12.04 -20.97
CA ASP A 47 -14.81 -11.14 -20.92
C ASP A 47 -14.48 -9.73 -20.40
N TYR A 48 -15.39 -8.77 -20.56
CA TYR A 48 -15.26 -7.41 -20.04
C TYR A 48 -15.03 -7.39 -18.52
N GLY A 49 -14.24 -6.42 -18.05
CA GLY A 49 -13.80 -6.30 -16.65
C GLY A 49 -12.83 -7.38 -16.16
N GLN A 50 -12.49 -8.39 -16.97
CA GLN A 50 -11.66 -9.52 -16.52
C GLN A 50 -10.16 -9.26 -16.70
N LEU A 51 -9.35 -9.95 -15.89
CA LEU A 51 -7.89 -9.90 -15.97
C LEU A 51 -7.39 -10.59 -17.25
N THR A 52 -6.60 -9.86 -18.03
CA THR A 52 -6.00 -10.34 -19.29
C THR A 52 -4.86 -11.32 -19.03
N ALA A 53 -4.35 -11.98 -20.08
CA ALA A 53 -3.16 -12.84 -19.94
C ALA A 53 -1.94 -12.04 -19.44
N LYS A 54 -1.72 -10.84 -20.01
CA LYS A 54 -0.71 -9.90 -19.54
C LYS A 54 -0.95 -9.44 -18.10
N GLY A 55 -2.20 -9.19 -17.73
CA GLY A 55 -2.56 -8.83 -16.34
C GLY A 55 -2.22 -9.92 -15.33
N ARG A 56 -2.46 -11.20 -15.68
CA ARG A 56 -2.05 -12.34 -14.85
C ARG A 56 -0.54 -12.42 -14.69
N GLU A 57 0.21 -12.23 -15.78
CA GLU A 57 1.68 -12.20 -15.75
C GLU A 57 2.21 -11.06 -14.88
N GLN A 58 1.62 -9.86 -14.98
CA GLN A 58 1.99 -8.71 -14.15
C GLN A 58 1.77 -9.00 -12.65
N THR A 59 0.60 -9.53 -12.27
CA THR A 59 0.33 -9.90 -10.87
C THR A 59 1.26 -11.01 -10.38
N PHE A 60 1.60 -11.98 -11.24
CA PHE A 60 2.57 -13.02 -10.90
C PHE A 60 3.96 -12.44 -10.61
N LYS A 61 4.46 -11.54 -11.47
CA LYS A 61 5.74 -10.84 -11.26
C LYS A 61 5.74 -9.99 -9.99
N LEU A 62 4.63 -9.33 -9.68
CA LEU A 62 4.47 -8.63 -8.40
C LEU A 62 4.59 -9.61 -7.22
N GLY A 63 3.95 -10.78 -7.30
CA GLY A 63 4.08 -11.83 -6.29
C GLY A 63 5.52 -12.32 -6.11
N GLN A 64 6.26 -12.51 -7.21
CA GLN A 64 7.69 -12.86 -7.17
C GLN A 64 8.50 -11.77 -6.47
N TYR A 65 8.32 -10.51 -6.87
CA TYR A 65 8.98 -9.38 -6.22
C TYR A 65 8.69 -9.31 -4.70
N LEU A 66 7.43 -9.46 -4.30
CA LEU A 66 7.05 -9.44 -2.89
C LEU A 66 7.68 -10.61 -2.12
N ARG A 67 7.72 -11.80 -2.74
CA ARG A 67 8.37 -12.97 -2.15
C ARG A 67 9.86 -12.74 -1.99
N ASP A 68 10.54 -12.23 -3.00
CA ASP A 68 11.98 -11.99 -2.99
C ASP A 68 12.34 -10.90 -1.97
N ARG A 69 11.56 -9.81 -1.94
CA ARG A 69 11.75 -8.71 -1.00
C ARG A 69 11.58 -9.15 0.45
N TYR A 70 10.53 -9.91 0.74
CA TYR A 70 10.19 -10.28 2.11
C TYR A 70 10.52 -11.72 2.47
N ASP A 71 11.38 -12.42 1.72
CA ASP A 71 11.65 -13.85 1.93
C ASP A 71 12.13 -14.16 3.36
N ALA A 72 13.13 -13.40 3.84
CA ALA A 72 13.66 -13.56 5.19
C ALA A 72 12.61 -13.25 6.27
N PHE A 73 11.74 -12.26 6.01
CA PHE A 73 10.65 -11.90 6.91
C PHE A 73 9.59 -13.02 6.94
N LEU A 74 9.14 -13.52 5.81
CA LEU A 74 8.06 -14.50 5.72
C LEU A 74 8.45 -15.92 6.17
N ARG A 75 9.74 -16.30 6.06
CA ARG A 75 10.21 -17.63 6.51
C ARG A 75 10.08 -17.88 8.01
N GLY A 76 9.91 -16.84 8.82
CA GLY A 76 9.79 -16.98 10.27
C GLY A 76 8.35 -17.15 10.80
N SER A 77 7.33 -17.36 9.94
CA SER A 77 5.95 -17.58 10.39
C SER A 77 5.44 -18.96 10.00
N ASP A 78 5.19 -19.81 11.00
CA ASP A 78 4.54 -21.12 10.86
C ASP A 78 2.99 -21.03 10.97
N SER A 79 2.41 -19.83 10.96
CA SER A 79 0.96 -19.65 11.11
C SER A 79 0.25 -19.66 9.76
N PRO A 80 -0.88 -20.39 9.62
CA PRO A 80 -1.72 -20.28 8.43
C PRO A 80 -2.26 -18.86 8.33
N GLY A 81 -2.00 -18.19 7.20
CA GLY A 81 -2.46 -16.81 6.99
C GLY A 81 -3.98 -16.70 6.99
N HIS A 82 -4.51 -15.65 7.61
CA HIS A 82 -5.92 -15.32 7.49
C HIS A 82 -6.16 -14.60 6.14
N SER A 83 -7.15 -15.08 5.39
CA SER A 83 -7.43 -14.63 4.04
C SER A 83 -8.60 -13.63 4.03
N MET A 84 -8.28 -12.33 4.04
CA MET A 84 -9.25 -11.21 4.13
C MET A 84 -9.77 -10.74 2.75
N TRP A 85 -9.91 -11.63 1.77
CA TRP A 85 -10.23 -11.23 0.38
C TRP A 85 -11.67 -10.72 0.18
N GLU A 86 -12.62 -11.13 1.03
CA GLU A 86 -14.06 -10.86 0.83
C GLU A 86 -14.44 -9.40 1.13
N ASP A 87 -13.90 -8.79 2.20
CA ASP A 87 -14.20 -7.41 2.59
C ASP A 87 -13.66 -6.40 1.55
N LEU A 88 -12.50 -6.70 0.98
CA LEU A 88 -11.85 -5.91 -0.07
C LEU A 88 -12.61 -5.91 -1.41
N LEU A 89 -13.10 -7.08 -1.82
CA LEU A 89 -13.92 -7.23 -3.02
C LEU A 89 -15.21 -6.41 -2.91
N TRP A 90 -15.82 -6.39 -1.72
CA TRP A 90 -17.02 -5.61 -1.46
C TRP A 90 -16.77 -4.10 -1.52
N ALA A 91 -15.67 -3.63 -0.93
CA ALA A 91 -15.23 -2.24 -1.04
C ALA A 91 -14.98 -1.87 -2.51
N ASP A 92 -14.27 -2.67 -3.30
CA ASP A 92 -13.99 -2.36 -4.71
C ASP A 92 -15.28 -2.31 -5.56
N GLN A 93 -16.22 -3.26 -5.37
CA GLN A 93 -17.47 -3.33 -6.14
C GLN A 93 -18.43 -2.15 -5.87
N THR A 94 -18.51 -1.66 -4.64
CA THR A 94 -19.39 -0.53 -4.27
C THR A 94 -18.87 0.81 -4.83
N VAL A 95 -17.58 0.87 -5.14
CA VAL A 95 -16.82 2.10 -5.42
C VAL A 95 -16.72 2.42 -6.91
N PHE A 96 -16.86 1.42 -7.80
CA PHE A 96 -16.73 1.59 -9.25
C PHE A 96 -17.74 2.53 -9.93
N ALA A 97 -18.70 3.10 -9.20
CA ALA A 97 -19.71 4.01 -9.72
C ALA A 97 -19.39 5.52 -9.59
N GLN A 98 -18.29 5.93 -8.95
CA GLN A 98 -18.03 7.34 -8.63
C GLN A 98 -16.89 7.98 -9.44
N ILE A 99 -17.09 9.23 -9.87
CA ILE A 99 -16.08 10.07 -10.54
C ILE A 99 -15.13 10.64 -9.47
N LEU A 100 -13.83 10.49 -9.71
CA LEU A 100 -12.70 10.68 -8.77
C LEU A 100 -12.65 11.99 -7.97
N VAL A 101 -13.23 13.10 -8.44
CA VAL A 101 -13.05 14.41 -7.79
C VAL A 101 -13.91 14.51 -6.54
N GLY A 102 -13.28 14.60 -5.37
CA GLY A 102 -13.93 14.86 -4.09
C GLY A 102 -14.33 13.61 -3.31
N TYR A 103 -14.00 12.41 -3.80
CA TYR A 103 -14.29 11.13 -3.13
C TYR A 103 -13.03 10.40 -2.64
N GLU A 104 -11.86 11.03 -2.69
CA GLU A 104 -10.60 10.42 -2.28
C GLU A 104 -10.61 10.01 -0.81
N ARG A 105 -11.20 10.85 0.04
CA ARG A 105 -11.23 10.62 1.49
C ARG A 105 -11.98 9.33 1.87
N PRO A 106 -13.22 9.07 1.43
CA PRO A 106 -13.90 7.80 1.69
C PRO A 106 -13.11 6.56 1.27
N PHE A 107 -12.49 6.55 0.08
CA PHE A 107 -11.73 5.39 -0.40
C PHE A 107 -10.46 5.15 0.41
N ALA A 108 -9.72 6.22 0.67
CA ALA A 108 -8.52 6.13 1.48
C ALA A 108 -8.86 5.78 2.93
N ALA A 109 -9.99 6.26 3.46
CA ALA A 109 -10.39 6.01 4.83
C ALA A 109 -10.67 4.54 5.12
N TYR A 110 -11.22 3.80 4.16
CA TYR A 110 -11.37 2.36 4.29
C TYR A 110 -10.01 1.67 4.46
N ILE A 111 -9.06 1.93 3.55
CA ILE A 111 -7.73 1.29 3.58
C ILE A 111 -6.92 1.73 4.80
N LEU A 112 -6.81 3.04 5.00
CA LEU A 112 -6.00 3.62 6.06
C LEU A 112 -6.62 3.39 7.45
N GLY A 113 -7.95 3.25 7.53
CA GLY A 113 -8.63 2.81 8.75
C GLY A 113 -8.19 1.41 9.15
N HIS A 114 -8.22 0.45 8.22
CA HIS A 114 -7.70 -0.90 8.49
C HIS A 114 -6.21 -0.91 8.86
N VAL A 115 -5.39 -0.07 8.22
CA VAL A 115 -3.97 0.09 8.59
C VAL A 115 -3.84 0.63 10.02
N LEU A 116 -4.62 1.67 10.35
CA LEU A 116 -4.62 2.28 11.68
C LEU A 116 -5.04 1.27 12.75
N ASP A 117 -6.18 0.59 12.55
CA ASP A 117 -6.74 -0.37 13.50
C ASP A 117 -5.76 -1.52 13.74
N ALA A 118 -5.25 -2.14 12.67
CA ALA A 118 -4.30 -3.26 12.79
C ALA A 118 -2.99 -2.85 13.47
N LEU A 119 -2.51 -1.62 13.26
CA LEU A 119 -1.33 -1.12 13.95
C LEU A 119 -1.61 -0.76 15.41
N ALA A 120 -2.75 -0.13 15.72
CA ALA A 120 -3.15 0.23 17.07
C ALA A 120 -3.35 -1.03 17.94
N GLU A 121 -4.12 -2.01 17.46
CA GLU A 121 -4.34 -3.28 18.15
C GLU A 121 -3.00 -4.01 18.44
N LYS A 122 -2.11 -4.04 17.45
CA LYS A 122 -0.84 -4.78 17.57
C LYS A 122 0.18 -4.07 18.45
N PHE A 123 0.32 -2.76 18.33
CA PHE A 123 1.43 -2.01 18.92
C PHE A 123 1.04 -1.17 20.14
N GLU A 124 -0.21 -0.70 20.23
CA GLU A 124 -0.73 0.03 21.39
C GLU A 124 -1.39 -0.96 22.38
N GLU A 125 -2.31 -1.81 21.91
CA GLU A 125 -3.04 -2.76 22.76
C GLU A 125 -2.28 -4.07 23.05
N ARG A 126 -1.17 -4.30 22.34
CA ARG A 126 -0.27 -5.46 22.50
C ARG A 126 -0.99 -6.81 22.32
N VAL A 127 -2.01 -6.86 21.47
CA VAL A 127 -2.71 -8.10 21.13
C VAL A 127 -1.72 -9.07 20.46
N LYS A 128 -1.59 -10.27 21.01
CA LYS A 128 -0.72 -11.33 20.46
C LYS A 128 -1.50 -12.17 19.45
N GLY A 129 -1.23 -11.97 18.16
CA GLY A 129 -1.78 -12.74 17.03
C GLY A 129 -1.06 -12.42 15.71
N PRO A 130 -0.97 -13.34 14.73
CA PRO A 130 0.26 -13.50 13.94
C PRO A 130 0.17 -13.04 12.47
N ASP A 131 -0.64 -12.05 12.13
CA ASP A 131 -0.47 -11.47 10.81
C ASP A 131 0.85 -10.68 10.80
N ARG A 132 1.72 -11.00 9.87
CA ARG A 132 3.00 -10.30 9.64
C ARG A 132 2.89 -9.38 8.43
N MET A 133 1.95 -9.70 7.54
CA MET A 133 1.77 -9.04 6.27
C MET A 133 0.29 -9.05 5.88
N HIS A 134 -0.26 -7.89 5.54
CA HIS A 134 -1.54 -7.82 4.83
C HIS A 134 -1.31 -7.42 3.38
N VAL A 135 -2.09 -8.02 2.49
CA VAL A 135 -2.07 -7.72 1.06
C VAL A 135 -3.47 -7.33 0.61
N PHE A 136 -3.63 -6.10 0.16
CA PHE A 136 -4.86 -5.56 -0.41
C PHE A 136 -4.72 -5.48 -1.93
N SER A 137 -5.60 -6.16 -2.67
CA SER A 137 -5.72 -6.01 -4.13
C SER A 137 -6.85 -5.03 -4.43
N MET A 138 -6.49 -3.87 -4.99
CA MET A 138 -7.38 -2.72 -5.17
C MET A 138 -7.36 -2.19 -6.61
N SER A 139 -8.10 -1.10 -6.84
CA SER A 139 -8.09 -0.33 -8.08
C SER A 139 -7.05 0.81 -8.07
N ASP A 140 -6.87 1.46 -9.22
CA ASP A 140 -6.06 2.68 -9.30
C ASP A 140 -6.65 3.82 -8.48
N THR A 141 -7.97 3.96 -8.46
CA THR A 141 -8.69 4.94 -7.64
C THR A 141 -8.28 4.81 -6.19
N SER A 142 -8.31 3.60 -5.63
CA SER A 142 -7.95 3.37 -4.23
C SER A 142 -6.51 3.78 -3.92
N LEU A 143 -5.54 3.39 -4.75
CA LEU A 143 -4.13 3.75 -4.55
C LEU A 143 -3.92 5.26 -4.71
N PHE A 144 -4.53 5.87 -5.73
CA PHE A 144 -4.48 7.32 -5.94
C PHE A 144 -5.02 8.06 -4.72
N SER A 145 -6.18 7.65 -4.20
CA SER A 145 -6.79 8.25 -3.02
C SER A 145 -5.91 8.17 -1.79
N VAL A 146 -5.28 7.01 -1.53
CA VAL A 146 -4.32 6.87 -0.42
C VAL A 146 -3.14 7.81 -0.62
N LEU A 147 -2.52 7.83 -1.80
CA LEU A 147 -1.38 8.71 -2.08
C LEU A 147 -1.76 10.19 -1.98
N LYS A 148 -2.98 10.57 -2.40
CA LYS A 148 -3.51 11.93 -2.32
C LYS A 148 -3.75 12.38 -0.88
N LEU A 149 -4.23 11.48 -0.01
CA LEU A 149 -4.42 11.79 1.41
C LEU A 149 -3.09 11.88 2.17
N LEU A 150 -2.11 11.05 1.80
CA LEU A 150 -0.77 11.12 2.37
C LEU A 150 -0.01 12.38 1.89
N ASN A 151 -0.24 12.77 0.63
CA ASN A 151 0.39 13.90 -0.05
C ASN A 151 -0.61 14.59 -1.00
N GLU A 152 -1.14 15.73 -0.57
CA GLU A 152 -2.10 16.51 -1.36
C GLU A 152 -1.55 16.97 -2.72
N SER A 153 -0.23 17.04 -2.87
CA SER A 153 0.42 17.39 -4.15
C SER A 153 0.52 16.22 -5.13
N HIS A 154 0.16 15.00 -4.70
CA HIS A 154 0.15 13.84 -5.58
C HIS A 154 -0.91 13.99 -6.68
N ASP A 155 -0.53 13.75 -7.94
CA ASP A 155 -1.43 13.90 -9.09
C ASP A 155 -1.19 12.85 -10.19
N VAL A 156 -0.45 11.78 -9.87
CA VAL A 156 -0.09 10.75 -10.84
C VAL A 156 -0.97 9.53 -10.64
N ARG A 157 -1.73 9.14 -11.68
CA ARG A 157 -2.51 7.91 -11.61
C ARG A 157 -1.59 6.68 -11.56
N PRO A 158 -1.77 5.76 -10.59
CA PRO A 158 -0.94 4.57 -10.49
C PRO A 158 -1.03 3.65 -11.72
N CYS A 159 0.10 3.11 -12.19
CA CYS A 159 0.14 2.10 -13.25
C CYS A 159 -0.33 0.72 -12.76
N PHE A 160 -0.57 -0.24 -13.67
CA PHE A 160 -0.98 -1.60 -13.29
C PHE A 160 0.07 -2.23 -12.38
N CYS A 161 -0.38 -2.96 -11.35
CA CYS A 161 0.49 -3.56 -10.34
C CYS A 161 1.40 -2.58 -9.58
N ALA A 162 1.14 -1.27 -9.65
CA ALA A 162 1.72 -0.34 -8.71
C ALA A 162 1.29 -0.71 -7.29
N SER A 163 2.17 -0.48 -6.31
CA SER A 163 1.96 -0.87 -4.92
C SER A 163 2.42 0.22 -3.96
N ILE A 164 1.63 0.43 -2.91
CA ILE A 164 2.06 1.15 -1.71
C ILE A 164 2.50 0.09 -0.70
N LEU A 165 3.70 0.23 -0.17
CA LEU A 165 4.25 -0.65 0.86
C LEU A 165 4.39 0.16 2.15
N ILE A 166 3.72 -0.26 3.21
CA ILE A 166 3.89 0.33 4.55
C ILE A 166 4.65 -0.68 5.38
N GLU A 167 5.87 -0.32 5.78
CA GLU A 167 6.77 -1.21 6.49
C GLU A 167 7.03 -0.67 7.89
N VAL A 168 6.70 -1.47 8.90
CA VAL A 168 6.98 -1.18 10.30
C VAL A 168 8.18 -2.00 10.75
N TYR A 169 9.20 -1.35 11.29
CA TYR A 169 10.45 -1.99 11.67
C TYR A 169 10.99 -1.42 12.98
N LYS A 170 11.84 -2.19 13.65
CA LYS A 170 12.52 -1.76 14.87
C LYS A 170 13.87 -1.11 14.54
N ASP A 171 14.07 0.12 15.01
CA ASP A 171 15.32 0.85 14.92
C ASP A 171 15.81 1.18 16.34
N GLY A 172 16.74 0.37 16.84
CA GLY A 172 17.13 0.36 18.25
C GLY A 172 15.95 -0.01 19.15
N ASN A 173 15.49 0.93 19.97
CA ASN A 173 14.33 0.76 20.87
C ASN A 173 13.05 1.40 20.33
N VAL A 174 13.10 2.03 19.16
CA VAL A 174 11.99 2.77 18.57
C VAL A 174 11.39 1.96 17.42
N ASN A 175 10.06 1.91 17.35
CA ASN A 175 9.37 1.38 16.18
C ASN A 175 9.21 2.50 15.17
N ARG A 176 9.69 2.29 13.94
CA ARG A 176 9.60 3.24 12.84
C ARG A 176 8.71 2.71 11.72
N VAL A 177 8.13 3.63 10.97
CA VAL A 177 7.33 3.35 9.79
C VAL A 177 7.97 4.03 8.60
N ARG A 178 7.97 3.34 7.47
CA ARG A 178 8.21 3.96 6.17
C ARG A 178 7.12 3.59 5.18
N VAL A 179 6.72 4.57 4.38
CA VAL A 179 5.75 4.39 3.30
C VAL A 179 6.47 4.49 1.96
N LEU A 180 6.32 3.46 1.14
CA LEU A 180 6.98 3.34 -0.14
C LEU A 180 5.95 3.25 -1.26
N TYR A 181 6.27 3.81 -2.42
CA TYR A 181 5.52 3.63 -3.65
C TYR A 181 6.37 2.94 -4.69
N ARG A 182 5.82 1.88 -5.28
CA ARG A 182 6.42 1.10 -6.34
C ARG A 182 5.54 1.19 -7.58
N ALA A 183 6.08 1.62 -8.70
CA ALA A 183 5.41 1.56 -9.99
C ALA A 183 5.77 0.26 -10.71
N GLU A 184 6.96 0.21 -11.32
CA GLU A 184 7.53 -0.98 -11.96
C GLU A 184 8.93 -1.31 -11.47
N ASP A 185 9.72 -0.27 -11.14
CA ASP A 185 11.09 -0.35 -10.64
C ASP A 185 11.17 -0.48 -9.11
N GLU A 186 12.36 -0.26 -8.55
CA GLU A 186 12.58 -0.19 -7.10
C GLU A 186 11.66 0.85 -6.43
N PRO A 187 11.14 0.55 -5.23
CA PRO A 187 10.26 1.46 -4.51
C PRO A 187 10.97 2.73 -4.06
N CYS A 188 10.26 3.85 -4.10
CA CYS A 188 10.71 5.14 -3.56
C CYS A 188 9.88 5.56 -2.34
N LEU A 189 10.44 6.38 -1.45
CA LEU A 189 9.70 6.93 -0.32
C LEU A 189 8.58 7.86 -0.80
N VAL A 190 7.40 7.67 -0.25
CA VAL A 190 6.24 8.56 -0.49
C VAL A 190 6.46 9.85 0.28
N PRO A 191 6.53 11.02 -0.36
CA PRO A 191 6.50 12.29 0.36
C PRO A 191 5.18 12.39 1.13
N THR A 192 5.20 12.96 2.33
CA THR A 192 4.03 13.11 3.20
C THR A 192 3.93 14.56 3.65
N ASN A 193 2.70 15.09 3.74
CA ASN A 193 2.51 16.53 3.98
C ASN A 193 2.82 16.99 5.42
N LYS A 194 2.54 16.13 6.42
CA LYS A 194 2.49 16.52 7.84
C LYS A 194 3.45 15.74 8.75
N VAL A 195 4.07 14.70 8.22
CA VAL A 195 5.01 13.84 8.95
C VAL A 195 6.20 13.55 8.04
N GLU A 196 7.38 13.35 8.60
CA GLU A 196 8.53 12.85 7.82
C GLU A 196 8.31 11.39 7.41
N ASN A 197 9.04 10.94 6.39
CA ASN A 197 9.02 9.54 5.99
C ASN A 197 10.45 9.09 5.66
N PRO A 198 11.06 8.19 6.45
CA PRO A 198 10.48 7.45 7.59
C PRO A 198 10.18 8.30 8.85
N CYS A 199 9.27 7.85 9.70
CA CYS A 199 8.91 8.47 10.99
C CYS A 199 8.72 7.45 12.11
N GLU A 200 8.51 7.92 13.35
CA GLU A 200 8.15 7.04 14.46
C GLU A 200 6.72 6.49 14.30
N LEU A 201 6.46 5.29 14.79
CA LEU A 201 5.14 4.65 14.67
C LEU A 201 4.04 5.47 15.35
N SER A 202 4.30 6.08 16.50
CA SER A 202 3.34 6.95 17.20
C SER A 202 2.96 8.17 16.35
N GLU A 203 3.96 8.85 15.76
CA GLU A 203 3.74 10.01 14.88
C GLU A 203 2.92 9.61 13.65
N PHE A 204 3.20 8.44 13.08
CA PHE A 204 2.44 7.92 11.94
C PHE A 204 0.97 7.63 12.31
N LEU A 205 0.71 7.02 13.48
CA LEU A 205 -0.65 6.74 13.94
C LEU A 205 -1.44 8.04 14.23
N GLU A 206 -0.81 9.03 14.86
CA GLU A 206 -1.40 10.36 15.06
C GLU A 206 -1.72 11.04 13.72
N PHE A 207 -0.80 10.94 12.76
CA PHE A 207 -1.03 11.44 11.40
C PHE A 207 -2.22 10.76 10.73
N LEU A 208 -2.32 9.43 10.78
CA LEU A 208 -3.46 8.68 10.25
C LEU A 208 -4.77 9.08 10.92
N ARG A 209 -4.81 9.15 12.26
CA ARG A 209 -5.99 9.62 13.01
C ARG A 209 -6.43 11.01 12.55
N GLY A 210 -5.46 11.91 12.34
CA GLY A 210 -5.70 13.28 11.89
C GLY A 210 -6.30 13.39 10.48
N ILE A 211 -5.89 12.55 9.52
CA ILE A 211 -6.45 12.57 8.15
C ILE A 211 -7.78 11.79 8.05
N LEU A 212 -8.00 10.82 8.94
CA LEU A 212 -9.22 10.03 9.02
C LEU A 212 -10.31 10.67 9.88
N ASN A 213 -10.00 11.73 10.63
CA ASN A 213 -10.88 12.32 11.65
C ASN A 213 -11.37 11.28 12.66
N THR A 214 -10.50 10.33 13.03
CA THR A 214 -10.77 9.36 14.10
C THR A 214 -10.10 9.84 15.39
N PRO A 215 -10.73 9.67 16.56
CA PRO A 215 -10.14 10.05 17.86
C PRO A 215 -8.88 9.26 18.20
#